data_AF-A0AAV9K2X0-F1
#
_entry.id   AF-A0AAV9K2X0-F1
#
_cell.length_a   1.000
_cell.length_b   1.000
_cell.length_c   1.000
_cell.angle_alpha   90.00
_cell.angle_beta   90.00
_cell.angle_gamma   90.00
#
_symmetry.space_group_name_H-M   'P 1'
#
loop_
_entity.id
_entity.type
_entity.pdbx_description
1 polymer ?
#
loop_
_entity_poly.entity_id
_entity_poly.type
_entity_poly.pdbx_seq_one_letter_code
_entity_poly.pdbx_strand_id
1 'polypeptide(L)' 'MATDFMNRFGFNIENAPDWFYIQNLKKKPSESFREYAIRWRSEAARARPPMEESQMKDYFIRAQEPQI' A
#
# COMPACT_ATOMS: atom_id res chain seq x y z
N MET A 1 -24.20 -7.25 -17.14
CA MET A 1 -24.07 -7.47 -15.69
C MET A 1 -22.63 -7.45 -15.21
N ALA A 2 -21.72 -8.30 -15.72
CA ALA A 2 -20.30 -8.28 -15.30
C ALA A 2 -19.56 -7.00 -15.71
N THR A 3 -19.81 -6.49 -16.93
CA THR A 3 -19.18 -5.25 -17.43
C THR A 3 -19.60 -4.01 -16.64
N ASP A 4 -20.88 -3.92 -16.25
CA ASP A 4 -21.40 -2.83 -15.41
C ASP A 4 -20.86 -2.89 -13.98
N PHE A 5 -20.71 -4.09 -13.41
CA PHE A 5 -20.07 -4.27 -12.11
C PHE A 5 -18.60 -3.82 -12.16
N MET A 6 -17.87 -4.20 -13.21
CA MET A 6 -16.49 -3.75 -13.43
C MET A 6 -16.40 -2.25 -13.73
N ASN A 7 -17.35 -1.64 -14.43
CA ASN A 7 -17.32 -0.19 -14.66
C ASN A 7 -17.68 0.61 -13.40
N ARG A 8 -18.56 0.08 -12.55
CA ARG A 8 -19.03 0.75 -11.33
C ARG A 8 -18.13 0.53 -10.12
N PHE A 9 -17.37 -0.57 -10.09
CA PHE A 9 -16.46 -0.94 -8.99
C PHE A 9 -15.00 -1.18 -9.42
N GLY A 10 -14.70 -1.16 -10.72
CA GLY A 10 -13.34 -1.30 -11.28
C GLY A 10 -12.51 -0.02 -11.22
N PHE A 11 -12.82 0.85 -10.27
CA PHE A 11 -12.10 2.09 -9.97
C PHE A 11 -10.72 1.86 -9.31
N ASN A 12 -10.24 0.61 -9.30
CA ASN A 12 -9.07 0.16 -8.53
C ASN A 12 -7.83 -0.16 -9.38
N ILE A 13 -7.87 0.04 -10.70
CA ILE A 13 -6.70 -0.23 -11.56
C ILE A 13 -5.91 1.06 -11.85
N GLU A 14 -6.57 2.19 -12.09
CA GLU A 14 -5.89 3.46 -12.38
C GLU A 14 -5.41 4.20 -11.11
N ASN A 15 -6.08 4.00 -9.98
CA ASN A 15 -5.74 4.62 -8.69
C ASN A 15 -5.00 3.66 -7.73
N ALA A 16 -4.51 2.53 -8.23
CA ALA A 16 -3.67 1.64 -7.43
C ALA A 16 -2.44 2.43 -6.97
N PRO A 17 -2.11 2.45 -5.68
CA PRO A 17 -0.93 3.15 -5.23
C PRO A 17 0.30 2.55 -5.93
N ASP A 18 1.13 3.42 -6.50
CA ASP A 18 2.41 3.00 -7.02
C ASP A 18 3.36 2.61 -5.87
N TRP A 19 4.46 1.97 -6.21
CA TRP A 19 5.43 1.51 -5.22
C TRP A 19 6.02 2.67 -4.42
N PHE A 20 6.11 3.87 -5.01
CA PHE A 20 6.68 5.04 -4.38
C PHE A 20 5.82 5.55 -3.22
N TYR A 21 4.49 5.56 -3.38
CA TYR A 21 3.57 5.91 -2.30
C TYR A 21 3.70 4.96 -1.09
N ILE A 22 3.75 3.65 -1.34
CA ILE A 22 3.83 2.63 -0.28
C ILE A 22 5.14 2.75 0.52
N GLN A 23 6.26 2.97 -0.17
CA GLN A 23 7.58 3.16 0.45
C GLN A 23 7.62 4.37 1.38
N ASN A 24 6.90 5.43 1.02
CA ASN A 24 6.87 6.69 1.75
C ASN A 24 5.75 6.76 2.79
N LEU A 25 4.97 5.70 2.94
CA LEU A 25 3.88 5.64 3.90
C LEU A 25 4.43 5.61 5.32
N LYS A 26 4.47 6.76 5.99
CA LYS A 26 4.98 6.86 7.37
C LYS A 26 3.90 6.58 8.41
N LYS A 27 4.34 6.14 9.58
CA LYS A 27 3.50 6.04 10.77
C LYS A 27 3.11 7.44 11.25
N LYS A 28 1.82 7.69 11.40
CA LYS A 28 1.28 8.92 11.98
C LYS A 28 1.52 8.96 13.50
N PRO A 29 1.66 10.14 14.12
CA PRO A 29 1.74 10.25 15.57
C PRO A 29 0.51 9.68 16.29
N SER A 30 -0.67 9.79 15.67
CA SER A 30 -1.96 9.40 16.23
C SER A 30 -2.31 7.91 16.11
N GLU A 31 -1.55 7.13 15.33
CA GLU A 31 -1.82 5.69 15.16
C GLU A 31 -0.81 4.86 15.96
N SER A 32 -1.23 3.69 16.42
CA SER A 32 -0.34 2.67 16.98
C SER A 32 0.50 2.01 15.90
N PHE A 33 1.61 1.35 16.29
CA PHE A 33 2.43 0.59 15.35
C PHE A 33 1.63 -0.53 14.66
N ARG A 34 0.71 -1.18 15.38
CA ARG A 34 -0.13 -2.24 14.84
C ARG A 34 -1.10 -1.71 13.78
N GLU A 35 -1.77 -0.59 14.04
CA GLU A 35 -2.66 0.06 13.06
C GLU A 35 -1.90 0.49 11.82
N TYR A 36 -0.71 1.06 12.00
CA TYR A 36 0.19 1.38 10.91
C TYR A 36 0.56 0.15 10.08
N ALA A 37 0.98 -0.96 10.71
CA ALA A 37 1.38 -2.17 10.00
C ALA A 37 0.22 -2.78 9.21
N ILE A 38 -1.00 -2.77 9.77
CA ILE A 38 -2.22 -3.22 9.08
C ILE A 38 -2.49 -2.31 7.87
N ARG A 39 -2.45 -0.98 8.05
CA ARG A 39 -2.68 -0.02 6.98
C ARG A 39 -1.66 -0.16 5.85
N TRP A 40 -0.38 -0.25 6.20
CA TRP A 40 0.70 -0.42 5.23
C TRP A 40 0.51 -1.70 4.41
N ARG A 41 0.21 -2.83 5.07
CA ARG A 41 -0.04 -4.11 4.40
C ARG A 41 -1.27 -4.05 3.48
N SER A 42 -2.35 -3.41 3.91
CA SER A 42 -3.57 -3.23 3.09
C SER A 42 -3.31 -2.40 1.83
N GLU A 43 -2.50 -1.34 1.94
CA GLU A 43 -2.12 -0.52 0.79
C GLU A 43 -1.15 -1.27 -0.14
N ALA A 44 -0.16 -1.98 0.41
CA ALA A 44 0.78 -2.78 -0.38
C ALA A 44 0.08 -3.89 -1.18
N ALA A 45 -0.96 -4.52 -0.61
CA ALA A 45 -1.77 -5.53 -1.29
C ALA A 45 -2.57 -4.99 -2.49
N ARG A 46 -2.80 -3.67 -2.54
CA ARG A 46 -3.49 -2.98 -3.65
C ARG A 46 -2.54 -2.49 -4.73
N ALA A 47 -1.22 -2.52 -4.50
CA ALA A 47 -0.22 -1.99 -5.42
C ALA A 47 -0.25 -2.71 -6.77
N ARG A 48 -0.03 -1.94 -7.83
CA ARG A 48 0.09 -2.45 -9.21
C ARG A 48 1.40 -1.98 -9.84
N PRO A 49 2.23 -2.89 -10.38
CA PRO A 49 2.09 -4.35 -10.30
C PRO A 49 2.17 -4.86 -8.85
N PRO A 50 1.65 -6.08 -8.57
CA PRO A 50 1.76 -6.70 -7.24
C PRO A 50 3.20 -6.71 -6.76
N MET A 51 3.39 -6.47 -5.46
CA MET A 51 4.70 -6.48 -4.85
C MET A 51 5.03 -7.89 -4.34
N GLU A 52 6.24 -8.36 -4.60
CA GLU A 52 6.72 -9.64 -4.06
C GLU A 52 6.89 -9.56 -2.54
N GLU A 53 6.77 -10.69 -1.83
CA GLU A 53 6.88 -10.71 -0.37
C GLU A 53 8.24 -10.19 0.13
N SER A 54 9.32 -10.47 -0.61
CA SER A 54 10.67 -9.96 -0.32
C SER A 54 10.71 -8.43 -0.40
N GLN A 55 10.14 -7.86 -1.46
CA GLN A 55 10.04 -6.41 -1.64
C GLN A 55 9.18 -5.76 -0.55
N MET A 56 8.09 -6.41 -0.14
CA MET A 56 7.26 -5.91 0.96
C MET A 56 8.06 -5.79 2.26
N LYS A 57 8.88 -6.80 2.59
CA LYS A 57 9.73 -6.77 3.79
C LYS A 57 10.73 -5.62 3.72
N ASP A 58 11.45 -5.50 2.60
CA ASP A 58 12.47 -4.46 2.41
C ASP A 58 11.89 -3.05 2.51
N TYR A 59 10.73 -2.80 1.87
CA TYR A 59 10.12 -1.49 1.90
C TYR A 59 9.45 -1.17 3.23
N PHE A 60 8.88 -2.16 3.92
CA PHE A 60 8.32 -1.93 5.25
C PHE A 60 9.40 -1.50 6.25
N ILE A 61 10.58 -2.12 6.19
CA ILE A 61 11.74 -1.76 7.01
C ILE A 61 12.21 -0.34 6.67
N ARG A 62 12.44 -0.02 5.39
CA ARG A 62 12.84 1.33 4.94
C ARG A 62 11.83 2.40 5.33
N ALA A 63 10.53 2.08 5.31
CA ALA A 63 9.49 3.02 5.72
C ALA A 63 9.61 3.40 7.21
N GLN A 64 10.24 2.58 8.06
CA GLN A 64 10.52 2.89 9.47
C GLN A 64 11.77 3.75 9.66
N GLU A 65 12.69 3.77 8.70
CA GLU A 65 13.93 4.52 8.83
C GLU A 65 13.66 6.03 8.82
N PRO A 66 14.30 6.80 9.71
CA PRO A 66 14.37 8.25 9.57
C PRO A 66 15.08 8.57 8.26
N GLN A 67 14.48 9.41 7.41
CA GLN A 67 15.21 9.97 6.26
C GLN A 67 16.20 10.97 6.86
N ILE A 68 17.49 10.61 6.84
CA ILE A 68 18.60 11.45 7.31
C ILE A 68 18.74 12.67 6.40
#